data_AF-M1EL28-F1
#
_entry.id   AF-M1EL28-F1
#
_cell.length_a   1.000
_cell.length_b   1.000
_cell.length_c   1.000
_cell.angle_alpha   90.00
_cell.angle_beta   90.00
_cell.angle_gamma   90.00
#
_symmetry.space_group_name_H-M   'P 1'
#
loop_
_entity.id
_entity.type
_entity.pdbx_description
1 polymer ?
#
loop_
_entity_poly.entity_id
_entity_poly.type
_entity_poly.pdbx_seq_one_letter_code
_entity_poly.pdbx_strand_id
1 'polypeptide(L)' 'DNNLDCTVTLTAPQNHTISLFFHSFGIEDSSECTHDFLEVRNGSDSSSPLLGTYCGALLPNPIFSQNHKLYLRFK' A
#
# COMPACT_ATOMS: atom_id res chain seq x y z
N ASP A 1 -22.07 -1.57 -0.35
CA ASP A 1 -21.28 -1.43 -1.57
C ASP A 1 -20.07 -2.33 -1.47
N ASN A 2 -19.99 -3.36 -2.32
CA ASN A 2 -18.95 -4.39 -2.28
C ASN A 2 -17.87 -4.16 -3.34
N ASN A 3 -17.46 -2.91 -3.58
CA ASN A 3 -16.47 -2.59 -4.61
C ASN A 3 -15.77 -1.25 -4.31
N LEU A 4 -15.12 -1.17 -3.15
CA LEU A 4 -14.43 0.04 -2.71
C LEU A 4 -13.06 0.12 -3.39
N ASP A 5 -12.89 1.08 -4.31
CA ASP A 5 -11.58 1.43 -4.87
C ASP A 5 -11.13 2.76 -4.27
N CYS A 6 -10.28 2.68 -3.25
CA CYS A 6 -9.85 3.82 -2.44
C CYS A 6 -8.37 4.08 -2.65
N THR A 7 -8.02 5.35 -2.80
CA THR A 7 -6.61 5.77 -2.96
C THR A 7 -6.23 6.78 -1.88
N VAL A 8 -5.03 6.62 -1.34
CA VAL A 8 -4.46 7.52 -0.32
C VAL A 8 -3.02 7.82 -0.70
N THR A 9 -2.66 9.10 -0.73
CA THR A 9 -1.27 9.52 -0.91
C THR A 9 -0.74 10.08 0.41
N LEU A 10 0.21 9.38 1.02
CA LEU A 10 0.96 9.87 2.17
C LEU A 10 2.04 10.82 1.68
N THR A 11 2.19 11.97 2.34
CA THR A 11 3.22 12.98 2.02
C THR A 11 3.98 13.36 3.27
N ALA A 12 5.29 13.15 3.26
CA ALA A 12 6.24 13.64 4.23
C ALA A 12 6.86 14.97 3.74
N PRO A 13 7.55 15.73 4.61
CA PRO A 13 8.36 16.86 4.19
C PRO A 13 9.39 16.46 3.13
N GLN A 14 9.80 17.43 2.31
CA GLN A 14 10.87 17.20 1.34
C GLN A 14 12.15 16.72 2.02
N ASN A 15 12.94 15.92 1.28
CA ASN A 15 14.17 15.28 1.76
C ASN A 15 14.00 14.28 2.92
N HIS A 16 12.77 13.84 3.19
CA HIS A 16 12.49 12.73 4.12
C HIS A 16 11.92 11.53 3.35
N THR A 17 11.97 10.36 3.97
CA THR A 17 11.33 9.13 3.47
C THR A 17 10.26 8.65 4.45
N ILE A 18 9.38 7.76 3.97
CA ILE A 18 8.28 7.20 4.77
C ILE A 18 8.62 5.75 5.10
N SER A 19 8.55 5.41 6.39
CA SER A 19 8.57 4.02 6.86
C SER A 19 7.16 3.63 7.29
N LEU A 20 6.55 2.68 6.59
CA LEU A 20 5.19 2.21 6.84
C LEU A 20 5.22 0.91 7.65
N PHE A 21 4.56 0.94 8.81
CA PHE A 21 4.41 -0.21 9.70
C PHE A 21 2.94 -0.59 9.80
N PHE A 22 2.64 -1.88 9.71
CA PHE A 22 1.30 -2.42 9.88
C PHE A 22 1.10 -2.80 11.34
N HIS A 23 0.05 -2.27 11.98
CA HIS A 23 -0.34 -2.68 13.32
C HIS A 23 -1.28 -3.89 13.30
N SER A 24 -2.15 -3.94 12.29
CA SER A 24 -3.09 -5.04 12.03
C SER A 24 -3.31 -5.11 10.52
N PHE A 25 -3.62 -6.30 10.02
CA PHE A 25 -3.89 -6.53 8.60
C PHE A 25 -4.93 -7.65 8.45
N GLY A 26 -5.89 -7.44 7.56
CA GLY A 26 -7.00 -8.36 7.33
C GLY A 26 -7.77 -7.93 6.10
N ILE A 27 -7.39 -8.48 4.96
CA ILE A 27 -8.03 -8.29 3.65
C ILE A 27 -8.46 -9.68 3.15
N GLU A 28 -9.49 -9.77 2.30
CA GLU A 28 -9.89 -11.03 1.69
C GLU A 28 -8.67 -11.73 1.05
N ASP A 29 -8.49 -13.02 1.35
CA ASP A 29 -7.38 -13.80 0.80
C ASP A 29 -7.77 -14.38 -0.56
N SER A 30 -6.87 -14.26 -1.53
CA SER A 30 -7.05 -14.83 -2.87
C SER A 30 -5.70 -15.11 -3.51
N SER A 31 -5.65 -16.08 -4.43
CA SER A 31 -4.43 -16.36 -5.19
C SER A 31 -3.96 -15.10 -5.90
N GLU A 32 -2.70 -14.71 -5.64
CA GLU A 32 -2.07 -13.50 -6.17
C GLU A 32 -2.83 -12.18 -5.87
N CYS A 33 -3.67 -12.16 -4.82
CA CYS A 33 -4.44 -10.98 -4.40
C CYS A 33 -5.29 -10.37 -5.53
N THR A 34 -6.02 -11.21 -6.27
CA THR A 34 -6.82 -10.82 -7.43
C THR A 34 -8.19 -10.26 -7.11
N HIS A 35 -8.71 -10.52 -5.90
CA HIS A 35 -9.92 -9.91 -5.36
C HIS A 35 -9.55 -8.58 -4.67
N ASP A 36 -9.68 -8.53 -3.34
CA ASP A 36 -9.29 -7.38 -2.55
C ASP A 36 -7.77 -7.38 -2.29
N PHE A 37 -7.15 -6.20 -2.29
CA PHE A 37 -5.73 -6.01 -2.03
C PHE A 37 -5.39 -4.61 -1.52
N LEU A 38 -4.26 -4.52 -0.83
CA LEU A 38 -3.54 -3.27 -0.61
C LEU A 38 -2.31 -3.21 -1.51
N GLU A 39 -2.30 -2.27 -2.45
CA GLU A 39 -1.16 -1.93 -3.28
C GLU A 39 -0.40 -0.75 -2.66
N VAL A 40 0.93 -0.86 -2.59
CA VAL A 40 1.82 0.19 -2.06
C VAL A 40 2.87 0.58 -3.10
N ARG A 41 2.96 1.86 -3.44
CA ARG A 41 3.88 2.40 -4.46
C ARG A 41 4.75 3.54 -3.96
N ASN A 42 6.00 3.57 -4.44
CA ASN A 42 7.05 4.52 -4.04
C ASN A 42 6.93 5.88 -4.77
N GLY A 43 5.83 6.60 -4.58
CA GLY A 43 5.61 7.90 -5.20
C GLY A 43 4.20 8.43 -5.00
N SER A 44 3.73 9.28 -5.93
CA SER A 44 2.48 10.04 -5.78
C SER A 44 1.24 9.39 -6.35
N ASP A 45 1.39 8.39 -7.21
CA ASP A 45 0.32 7.91 -8.09
C ASP A 45 0.53 6.45 -8.53
N SER A 46 -0.44 5.93 -9.28
CA SER A 46 -0.49 4.55 -9.78
C SER A 46 0.62 4.18 -10.77
N SER A 47 1.34 5.16 -11.34
CA SER A 47 2.49 4.89 -12.23
C SER A 47 3.81 4.75 -11.46
N SER A 48 3.82 5.10 -10.18
CA SER A 48 5.02 5.03 -9.33
C SER A 48 5.48 3.58 -9.11
N PRO A 49 6.78 3.32 -8.84
CA PRO A 49 7.30 1.96 -8.68
C PRO A 49 6.56 1.16 -7.60
N LEU A 50 6.17 -0.08 -7.91
CA LEU A 50 5.50 -0.98 -6.98
C LEU A 50 6.46 -1.44 -5.88
N LEU A 51 6.05 -1.27 -4.63
CA LEU A 51 6.77 -1.81 -3.47
C LEU A 51 6.18 -3.16 -3.04
N GLY A 52 4.87 -3.34 -3.18
CA GLY A 52 4.21 -4.61 -2.96
C GLY A 52 2.70 -4.56 -3.07
N THR A 53 2.11 -5.74 -3.20
CA THR A 53 0.66 -5.99 -3.17
C THR A 53 0.41 -7.02 -2.08
N TYR A 54 -0.57 -6.76 -1.22
CA TYR A 54 -0.80 -7.54 0.00
C TYR A 54 -2.29 -7.86 0.16
N CYS A 55 -2.60 -9.09 0.56
CA CYS A 55 -3.93 -9.55 0.92
C CYS A 55 -3.83 -10.65 2.00
N GLY A 56 -4.98 -11.13 2.49
CA GLY A 56 -5.05 -12.09 3.59
C GLY A 56 -4.88 -11.45 4.97
N ALA A 57 -4.60 -12.29 5.97
CA ALA A 57 -4.55 -11.90 7.38
C ALA A 57 -3.15 -11.93 8.00
N LEU A 58 -2.12 -12.30 7.22
CA LEU A 58 -0.74 -12.25 7.69
C LEU A 58 -0.27 -10.79 7.73
N LEU A 59 0.32 -10.38 8.84
CA LEU A 59 0.84 -9.03 9.00
C LEU A 59 2.02 -8.80 8.02
N PRO A 60 1.94 -7.82 7.09
CA PRO A 60 3.02 -7.57 6.14
C PRO A 60 4.29 -7.06 6.83
N ASN A 61 5.44 -7.34 6.23
CA ASN A 61 6.70 -6.74 6.67
C ASN A 61 6.66 -5.21 6.53
N PRO A 62 7.37 -4.46 7.40
CA PRO A 62 7.49 -3.01 7.25
C PRO A 62 8.03 -2.63 5.87
N ILE A 63 7.51 -1.53 5.33
CA ILE A 63 7.90 -1.00 4.01
C ILE A 63 8.71 0.27 4.22
N PHE A 64 9.91 0.31 3.67
CA PHE A 64 10.79 1.48 3.71
C PHE A 64 10.85 2.12 2.32
N SER A 65 10.19 3.26 2.16
CA SER A 65 10.17 3.98 0.88
C SER A 65 11.50 4.71 0.62
N GLN A 66 11.73 5.08 -0.64
CA GLN A 66 12.86 5.95 -1.03
C GLN A 66 12.37 7.34 -1.49
N ASN A 67 11.10 7.65 -1.22
CA ASN A 67 10.44 8.86 -1.66
C ASN A 67 9.67 9.50 -0.50
N HIS A 68 9.56 10.82 -0.51
CA HIS A 68 8.75 11.60 0.43
C HIS A 68 7.23 11.42 0.22
N LYS A 69 6.82 10.67 -0.81
CA LYS A 69 5.43 10.30 -1.08
C LYS A 69 5.28 8.81 -1.20
N LEU A 70 4.15 8.30 -0.70
CA LEU A 70 3.75 6.91 -0.81
C LEU A 70 2.31 6.88 -1.32
N TYR A 71 2.05 6.12 -2.36
CA TYR A 71 0.72 5.92 -2.89
C TYR A 71 0.20 4.56 -2.43
N LEU A 72 -0.99 4.56 -1.85
CA LEU A 72 -1.71 3.39 -1.36
C LEU A 72 -3.01 3.27 -2.16
N ARG A 73 -3.32 2.06 -2.62
CA ARG A 73 -4.61 1.74 -3.20
C ARG A 73 -5.17 0.50 -2.54
N PHE A 74 -6.36 0.63 -1.96
CA PHE A 74 -7.18 -0.50 -1.58
C PHE A 74 -8.21 -0.73 -2.67
N LYS A 75 -8.30 -1.95 -3.15
CA LYS A 75 -9.34 -2.40 -4.05
C LYS A 75 -9.89 -3.72 -3.53
#